data_AF-A0A9P6KMK0-F1
#
_entry.id   AF-A0A9P6KMK0-F1
#
_cell.length_a   1.000
_cell.length_b   1.000
_cell.length_c   1.000
_cell.angle_alpha   90.00
_cell.angle_beta   90.00
_cell.angle_gamma   90.00
#
_symmetry.space_group_name_H-M   'P 1'
#
loop_
_entity.id
_entity.type
_entity.pdbx_description
1 polymer ?
#
loop_
_entity_poly.entity_id
_entity_poly.type
_entity_poly.pdbx_seq_one_letter_code
_entity_poly.pdbx_strand_id
1 'polypeptide(L)'
;MAPRKKTEEKEKPAPKATGDEAADMILNYLRKHVLTLIRAIDISANLHNAVTKAATTKILKDLHERNEIEGRAAGKQSVYHAIQNPEDSITPEALAALEAKTIDLRTRAAAVQSTAKTLRATLATLNSMLSTADLVAEVTAMEVEKADILGRLESLRAGKAKKVTKRERDEVERAWEKWGKIARKRQKLSKEVWEYVDTCLDDAGQDREQKAGVRESLGLDE
;
A
#
# COMPACT_ATOMS: atom_id res chain seq x y z
N MET A 1 -2.05 9.92 -30.33
CA MET A 1 -1.06 10.91 -29.83
C MET A 1 -0.03 10.15 -29.02
N ALA A 2 1.15 9.88 -29.60
CA ALA A 2 2.19 9.07 -28.97
C ALA A 2 2.88 9.86 -27.83
N PRO A 3 3.14 9.25 -26.66
CA PRO A 3 3.80 9.96 -25.56
C PRO A 3 5.28 10.15 -25.87
N ARG A 4 5.72 11.41 -25.87
CA ARG A 4 7.13 11.80 -26.08
C ARG A 4 7.96 11.35 -24.87
N LYS A 5 9.04 10.61 -25.16
CA LYS A 5 10.14 10.28 -24.24
C LYS A 5 10.61 11.55 -23.52
N LYS A 6 10.55 11.56 -22.19
CA LYS A 6 11.24 12.56 -21.36
C LYS A 6 12.74 12.37 -21.54
N THR A 7 13.40 13.41 -22.01
CA THR A 7 14.86 13.53 -22.04
C THR A 7 15.36 13.54 -20.60
N GLU A 8 16.18 12.57 -20.24
CA GLU A 8 16.92 12.57 -18.97
C GLU A 8 17.82 13.81 -18.94
N GLU A 9 17.63 14.66 -17.94
CA GLU A 9 18.53 15.77 -17.63
C GLU A 9 19.90 15.20 -17.31
N LYS A 10 20.88 15.45 -18.20
CA LYS A 10 22.29 15.20 -17.91
C LYS A 10 22.69 16.10 -16.75
N GLU A 11 23.08 15.49 -15.64
CA GLU A 11 23.76 16.17 -14.54
C GLU A 11 24.87 17.07 -15.08
N LYS A 12 24.95 18.28 -14.54
CA LYS A 12 25.99 19.27 -14.90
C LYS A 12 27.37 18.63 -14.72
N PRO A 13 28.28 18.72 -15.69
CA PRO A 13 29.64 18.23 -15.51
C PRO A 13 30.30 19.00 -14.36
N ALA A 14 30.94 18.26 -13.46
CA ALA A 14 31.74 18.83 -12.37
C ALA A 14 32.72 19.90 -12.91
N PRO A 15 33.03 20.95 -12.13
CA PRO A 15 34.00 21.96 -12.54
C PRO A 15 35.30 21.27 -12.94
N LYS A 16 35.80 21.61 -14.14
CA LYS A 16 37.05 21.05 -14.65
C LYS A 16 38.18 21.59 -13.79
N ALA A 17 38.78 20.73 -12.98
CA ALA A 17 39.95 21.11 -12.20
C ALA A 17 41.12 21.39 -13.16
N THR A 18 41.84 22.48 -12.92
CA THR A 18 42.95 22.94 -13.78
C THR A 18 44.23 23.08 -12.98
N GLY A 19 45.35 22.66 -13.57
CA GLY A 19 46.67 22.84 -12.97
C GLY A 19 46.86 22.01 -11.70
N ASP A 20 47.37 22.67 -10.65
CA ASP A 20 47.78 22.02 -9.39
C ASP A 20 46.60 21.39 -8.64
N GLU A 21 45.40 21.97 -8.73
CA GLU A 21 44.18 21.40 -8.13
C GLU A 21 43.85 20.01 -8.73
N ALA A 22 44.10 19.83 -10.03
CA ALA A 22 43.89 18.55 -10.69
C ALA A 22 44.95 17.51 -10.28
N ALA A 23 46.18 17.95 -10.00
CA ALA A 23 47.24 17.09 -9.48
C ALA A 23 46.94 16.63 -8.05
N ASP A 24 46.49 17.52 -7.18
CA ASP A 24 46.10 17.19 -5.81
C ASP A 24 44.92 16.23 -5.76
N MET A 25 43.93 16.41 -6.64
CA MET A 25 42.79 15.48 -6.76
C MET A 25 43.24 14.07 -7.17
N ILE A 26 44.13 13.96 -8.15
CA ILE A 26 44.67 12.68 -8.61
C ILE A 26 45.51 12.03 -7.52
N LEU A 27 46.33 12.80 -6.81
CA LEU A 27 47.21 12.31 -5.77
C LEU A 27 46.43 11.83 -4.54
N ASN A 28 45.42 12.59 -4.11
CA ASN A 28 44.50 12.18 -3.04
C ASN A 28 43.69 10.94 -3.44
N TYR A 29 43.30 10.83 -4.71
CA TYR A 29 42.66 9.63 -5.24
C TYR A 29 43.58 8.41 -5.16
N LEU A 30 44.83 8.52 -5.59
CA LEU A 30 45.82 7.44 -5.50
C LEU A 30 46.12 7.04 -4.04
N ARG A 31 46.20 8.01 -3.11
CA ARG A 31 46.39 7.77 -1.68
C ARG A 31 45.19 7.10 -1.00
N LYS A 32 43.98 7.23 -1.53
CA LYS A 32 42.81 6.49 -1.04
C LYS A 32 42.77 5.06 -1.55
N HIS A 33 43.36 4.81 -2.72
CA HIS A 33 43.36 3.51 -3.40
C HIS A 33 44.77 2.89 -3.44
N VAL A 34 45.41 2.84 -2.27
CA VAL A 34 46.83 2.47 -2.07
C VAL A 34 47.21 1.09 -2.62
N LEU A 35 46.25 0.17 -2.77
CA LEU A 35 46.49 -1.25 -3.05
C LEU A 35 46.24 -1.65 -4.51
N THR A 36 45.83 -0.72 -5.37
CA THR A 36 45.46 -1.06 -6.75
C THR A 36 46.31 -0.26 -7.73
N LEU A 37 46.94 -0.96 -8.67
CA LEU A 37 47.56 -0.33 -9.84
C LEU A 37 46.43 0.23 -10.71
N ILE A 38 46.34 1.56 -10.85
CA ILE A 38 45.24 2.22 -11.59
C ILE A 38 45.74 2.86 -12.89
N ARG A 39 44.98 2.68 -13.97
CA ARG A 39 45.28 3.31 -15.27
C ARG A 39 44.71 4.73 -15.30
N ALA A 40 45.34 5.60 -16.08
CA ALA A 40 44.87 6.98 -16.27
C ALA A 40 43.41 7.09 -16.76
N ILE A 41 42.94 6.11 -17.54
CA ILE A 41 41.55 6.04 -18.03
C ILE A 41 40.59 5.83 -16.86
N ASP A 42 40.92 4.87 -15.99
CA ASP A 42 40.07 4.50 -14.86
C ASP A 42 40.03 5.64 -13.83
N ILE A 43 41.18 6.33 -13.61
CA ILE A 43 41.25 7.51 -12.74
C ILE A 43 40.33 8.63 -13.26
N SER A 44 40.43 8.96 -14.56
CA SER A 44 39.58 10.01 -15.15
C SER A 44 38.09 9.67 -15.10
N ALA A 45 37.74 8.38 -15.23
CA ALA A 45 36.36 7.91 -15.16
C ALA A 45 35.82 7.94 -13.72
N ASN A 46 36.63 7.51 -12.74
CA ASN A 46 36.26 7.49 -11.32
C ASN A 46 36.20 8.90 -10.71
N LEU A 47 36.93 9.86 -11.28
CA LEU A 47 36.79 11.29 -10.97
C LEU A 47 35.66 11.97 -11.77
N HIS A 48 34.76 11.20 -12.38
CA HIS A 48 33.62 11.71 -13.17
C HIS A 48 34.02 12.74 -14.26
N ASN A 49 35.18 12.55 -14.89
CA ASN A 49 35.77 13.48 -15.87
C ASN A 49 36.04 14.90 -15.33
N ALA A 50 36.13 15.11 -14.02
CA ALA A 50 36.60 16.37 -13.42
C ALA A 50 38.02 16.71 -13.91
N VAL A 51 38.83 15.69 -14.18
CA VAL A 51 40.08 15.79 -14.94
C VAL A 51 39.95 14.95 -16.20
N THR A 52 40.24 15.54 -17.37
CA THR A 52 40.13 14.81 -18.64
C THR A 52 41.16 13.69 -18.73
N LYS A 53 40.90 12.65 -19.54
CA LYS A 53 41.86 11.55 -19.77
C LYS A 53 43.24 12.05 -20.21
N ALA A 54 43.31 13.01 -21.12
CA ALA A 54 44.56 13.58 -21.61
C ALA A 54 45.31 14.35 -20.51
N ALA A 55 44.60 15.17 -19.73
CA ALA A 55 45.18 15.87 -18.58
C ALA A 55 45.67 14.89 -17.52
N THR A 56 44.89 13.85 -17.21
CA THR A 56 45.24 12.79 -16.25
C THR A 56 46.51 12.06 -16.68
N THR A 57 46.64 11.70 -17.96
CA THR A 57 47.88 11.06 -18.46
C THR A 57 49.10 11.96 -18.38
N LYS A 58 48.93 13.28 -18.54
CA LYS A 58 50.04 14.24 -18.43
C LYS A 58 50.44 14.43 -16.97
N ILE A 59 49.47 14.70 -16.10
CA ILE A 59 49.69 14.90 -14.67
C ILE A 59 50.32 13.67 -14.02
N LEU A 60 49.90 12.45 -14.38
CA LEU A 60 50.52 11.22 -13.86
C LEU A 60 51.97 11.02 -14.33
N LYS A 61 52.32 11.49 -15.54
CA LYS A 61 53.73 11.49 -15.99
C LYS A 61 54.52 12.53 -15.22
N ASP A 62 54.00 13.75 -15.09
CA ASP A 62 54.66 14.84 -14.35
C ASP A 62 54.83 14.49 -12.86
N LEU A 63 53.88 13.78 -12.24
CA LEU A 63 53.97 13.29 -10.85
C LEU A 63 54.96 12.13 -10.70
N HIS A 64 55.08 11.28 -11.72
CA HIS A 64 56.06 10.19 -11.75
C HIS A 64 57.49 10.74 -11.92
N GLU A 65 57.68 11.73 -12.80
CA GLU A 65 58.96 12.43 -12.99
C GLU A 65 59.40 13.17 -11.72
N ARG A 66 58.45 13.66 -10.93
CA ARG A 66 58.69 14.27 -9.60
C ARG A 66 58.92 13.26 -8.47
N ASN A 67 58.90 11.95 -8.75
CA ASN A 67 59.02 10.87 -7.77
C ASN A 67 57.97 10.94 -6.64
N GLU A 68 56.78 11.49 -6.91
CA GLU A 68 55.68 11.51 -5.94
C GLU A 68 54.80 10.25 -6.03
N ILE A 69 54.86 9.57 -7.19
CA ILE A 69 54.13 8.33 -7.48
C ILE A 69 55.00 7.35 -8.27
N GLU A 70 54.72 6.05 -8.13
CA GLU A 70 55.38 5.01 -8.91
C GLU A 70 54.53 4.58 -10.11
N GLY A 71 55.13 4.64 -11.29
CA GLY A 71 54.57 4.14 -12.54
C GLY A 71 55.24 2.85 -12.99
N ARG A 72 54.45 1.84 -13.39
CA ARG A 72 54.93 0.61 -14.03
C ARG A 72 54.29 0.43 -15.40
N ALA A 73 55.06 -0.01 -16.37
CA ALA A 73 54.55 -0.40 -17.67
C ALA A 73 53.83 -1.77 -17.56
N ALA A 74 52.56 -1.82 -17.97
CA ALA A 74 51.78 -3.04 -18.10
C ALA A 74 51.39 -3.23 -19.58
N GLY A 75 52.31 -3.81 -20.36
CA GLY A 75 52.14 -3.97 -21.81
C GLY A 75 52.07 -2.63 -22.54
N LYS A 76 50.96 -2.34 -23.22
CA LYS A 76 50.74 -1.09 -23.97
C LYS A 76 50.28 0.09 -23.11
N GLN A 77 50.02 -0.12 -21.81
CA GLN A 77 49.46 0.89 -20.91
C GLN A 77 50.39 1.08 -19.70
N SER A 78 50.52 2.32 -19.22
CA SER A 78 51.19 2.62 -17.95
C SER A 78 50.18 2.63 -16.81
N VAL A 79 50.59 2.06 -15.68
CA VAL A 79 49.77 1.95 -14.47
C VAL A 79 50.51 2.61 -13.32
N TYR A 80 49.78 3.37 -12.50
CA TYR A 80 50.36 4.20 -11.45
C TYR A 80 49.81 3.81 -10.08
N HIS A 81 50.63 4.00 -9.05
CA HIS A 81 50.24 3.84 -7.65
C HIS A 81 50.96 4.86 -6.77
N ALA A 82 50.39 5.15 -5.60
CA ALA A 82 51.06 5.97 -4.60
C ALA A 82 52.24 5.20 -3.97
N ILE A 83 53.32 5.91 -3.67
CA ILE A 83 54.48 5.35 -2.97
C ILE A 83 54.07 4.92 -1.57
N GLN A 84 54.41 3.68 -1.22
CA GLN A 84 54.18 3.12 0.11
C GLN A 84 55.48 3.20 0.90
N ASN A 85 55.49 3.92 2.00
CA ASN A 85 56.68 4.00 2.85
C ASN A 85 56.76 2.74 3.74
N PRO A 86 57.85 1.95 3.71
CA PRO A 86 58.00 0.80 4.58
C PRO A 86 58.06 1.17 6.07
N GLU A 87 58.40 2.42 6.41
CA GLU A 87 58.36 2.89 7.81
C GLU A 87 56.93 3.10 8.34
N ASP A 88 55.94 3.22 7.45
CA ASP A 88 54.52 3.25 7.81
C ASP A 88 53.95 1.84 8.04
N SER A 89 54.79 0.80 7.98
CA SER A 89 54.36 -0.57 8.25
C SER A 89 53.97 -0.75 9.71
N ILE A 90 52.78 -1.28 9.92
CA ILE A 90 52.23 -1.56 11.25
C ILE A 90 52.88 -2.84 11.78
N THR A 91 53.30 -2.83 13.04
CA THR A 91 53.83 -4.04 13.69
C THR A 91 52.75 -5.12 13.81
N PRO A 92 53.09 -6.42 13.79
CA PRO A 92 52.10 -7.49 13.87
C PRO A 92 51.26 -7.42 15.15
N GLU A 93 51.82 -6.94 16.26
CA GLU A 93 51.10 -6.74 17.53
C GLU A 93 50.06 -5.62 17.42
N ALA A 94 50.41 -4.51 16.77
CA ALA A 94 49.50 -3.40 16.54
C ALA A 94 48.36 -3.78 15.57
N LEU A 95 48.66 -4.62 14.58
CA LEU A 95 47.66 -5.18 13.67
C LEU A 95 46.68 -6.09 14.43
N ALA A 96 47.17 -7.02 15.25
CA ALA A 96 46.34 -7.88 16.09
C ALA A 96 45.45 -7.07 17.05
N ALA A 97 45.96 -5.97 17.61
CA ALA A 97 45.17 -5.06 18.44
C ALA A 97 44.04 -4.35 17.67
N LEU A 98 44.28 -3.97 16.41
CA LEU A 98 43.25 -3.38 15.53
C LEU A 98 42.20 -4.42 15.13
N GLU A 99 42.60 -5.66 14.87
CA GLU A 99 41.67 -6.76 14.59
C GLU A 99 40.77 -7.04 15.79
N ALA A 100 41.34 -7.12 17.00
CA ALA A 100 40.57 -7.28 18.24
C ALA A 100 39.55 -6.14 18.43
N LYS A 101 39.96 -4.89 18.21
CA LYS A 101 39.05 -3.73 18.24
C LYS A 101 37.96 -3.81 17.18
N THR A 102 38.29 -4.27 15.97
CA THR A 102 37.33 -4.43 14.87
C THR A 102 36.27 -5.46 15.22
N ILE A 103 36.68 -6.58 15.84
CA ILE A 103 35.77 -7.63 16.29
C ILE A 103 34.88 -7.12 17.43
N ASP A 104 35.43 -6.42 18.42
CA ASP A 104 34.66 -5.81 19.51
C ASP A 104 33.60 -4.84 18.97
N LEU A 105 34.02 -3.89 18.12
CA LEU A 105 33.13 -2.90 17.53
C LEU A 105 32.02 -3.54 16.68
N ARG A 106 32.34 -4.57 15.89
CA ARG A 106 31.33 -5.32 15.11
C ARG A 106 30.32 -6.01 16.02
N THR A 107 30.78 -6.62 17.10
CA THR A 107 29.93 -7.31 18.08
C THR A 107 28.99 -6.32 18.77
N ARG A 108 29.53 -5.18 19.23
CA ARG A 108 28.74 -4.09 19.83
C ARG A 108 27.74 -3.50 18.86
N ALA A 109 28.14 -3.27 17.61
CA ALA A 109 27.25 -2.74 16.57
C ALA A 109 26.07 -3.70 16.31
N ALA A 110 26.34 -5.00 16.23
CA ALA A 110 25.30 -6.02 16.06
C ALA A 110 24.32 -6.04 17.24
N ALA A 111 24.82 -5.93 18.48
CA ALA A 111 23.98 -5.87 19.68
C ALA A 111 23.13 -4.59 19.76
N VAL A 112 23.68 -3.42 19.39
CA VAL A 112 22.92 -2.17 19.34
C VAL A 112 21.88 -2.23 18.22
N GLN A 113 22.21 -2.83 17.07
CA GLN A 113 21.26 -2.98 15.97
C GLN A 113 20.08 -3.89 16.34
N SER A 114 20.34 -5.00 17.05
CA SER A 114 19.29 -5.92 17.50
C SER A 114 18.35 -5.25 18.52
N THR A 115 18.90 -4.57 19.51
CA THR A 115 18.12 -3.80 20.50
C THR A 115 17.29 -2.71 19.85
N ALA A 116 17.87 -1.96 18.90
CA ALA A 116 17.14 -0.94 18.15
C ALA A 116 16.02 -1.53 17.27
N LYS A 117 16.16 -2.76 16.77
CA LYS A 117 15.09 -3.46 16.04
C LYS A 117 13.94 -3.83 16.98
N THR A 118 14.27 -4.37 18.15
CA THR A 118 13.27 -4.72 19.18
C THR A 118 12.52 -3.48 19.66
N LEU A 119 13.22 -2.38 19.98
CA LEU A 119 12.61 -1.13 20.42
C LEU A 119 11.70 -0.50 19.36
N ARG A 120 12.08 -0.58 18.08
CA ARG A 120 11.20 -0.12 17.00
C ARG A 120 9.94 -0.96 16.88
N ALA A 121 10.05 -2.27 17.06
CA ALA A 121 8.89 -3.16 17.06
C ALA A 121 7.96 -2.87 18.24
N THR A 122 8.49 -2.68 19.46
CA THR A 122 7.66 -2.35 20.63
C THR A 122 6.99 -0.99 20.47
N LEU A 123 7.70 0.01 19.94
CA LEU A 123 7.14 1.33 19.67
C LEU A 123 6.02 1.25 18.63
N ALA A 124 6.21 0.50 17.53
CA ALA A 124 5.16 0.30 16.53
C ALA A 124 3.90 -0.35 17.13
N THR A 125 4.07 -1.37 17.99
CA THR A 125 2.96 -2.01 18.69
C THR A 125 2.26 -1.02 19.63
N LEU A 126 3.00 -0.24 20.42
CA LEU A 126 2.41 0.74 21.33
C LEU A 126 1.66 1.85 20.59
N ASN A 127 2.20 2.35 19.48
CA ASN A 127 1.53 3.36 18.66
C ASN A 127 0.31 2.82 17.90
N SER A 128 0.22 1.51 17.69
CA SER A 128 -0.98 0.88 17.12
C SER A 128 -2.11 0.72 18.14
N MET A 129 -1.82 0.88 19.44
CA MET A 129 -2.83 0.91 20.48
C MET A 129 -3.32 2.33 20.69
N LEU A 130 -4.62 2.47 20.88
CA LEU A 130 -5.24 3.74 21.25
C LEU A 130 -4.68 4.20 22.61
N SER A 131 -4.41 5.49 22.76
CA SER A 131 -3.95 6.05 24.04
C SER A 131 -4.95 5.73 25.14
N THR A 132 -4.50 5.58 26.38
CA THR A 132 -5.40 5.35 27.52
C THR A 132 -6.40 6.50 27.68
N ALA A 133 -6.00 7.74 27.37
CA ALA A 133 -6.89 8.90 27.38
C ALA A 133 -7.99 8.79 26.30
N ASP A 134 -7.60 8.38 25.10
CA ASP A 134 -8.52 8.22 23.97
C ASP A 134 -9.48 7.03 24.19
N LEU A 135 -9.00 5.93 24.80
CA LEU A 135 -9.83 4.80 25.22
C LEU A 135 -10.91 5.24 26.22
N VAL A 136 -10.54 6.05 27.22
CA VAL A 136 -11.51 6.58 28.19
C VAL A 136 -12.53 7.46 27.48
N ALA A 137 -12.10 8.33 26.56
CA ALA A 137 -13.01 9.17 25.79
C ALA A 137 -14.00 8.33 24.95
N GLU A 138 -13.53 7.32 24.22
CA GLU A 138 -14.41 6.42 23.45
C GLU A 138 -15.38 5.65 24.34
N VAL A 139 -14.93 5.13 25.48
CA VAL A 139 -15.82 4.43 26.43
C VAL A 139 -16.92 5.36 26.91
N THR A 140 -16.58 6.59 27.31
CA THR A 140 -17.59 7.56 27.74
C THR A 140 -18.58 7.91 26.62
N ALA A 141 -18.12 8.04 25.37
CA ALA A 141 -18.98 8.28 24.22
C ALA A 141 -19.94 7.10 23.97
N MET A 142 -19.43 5.87 24.00
CA MET A 142 -20.23 4.65 23.85
C MET A 142 -21.28 4.50 24.97
N GLU A 143 -20.94 4.89 26.20
CA GLU A 143 -21.89 4.88 27.32
C GLU A 143 -23.04 5.88 27.11
N VAL A 144 -22.73 7.08 26.60
CA VAL A 144 -23.73 8.09 26.26
C VAL A 144 -24.63 7.59 25.11
N GLU A 145 -24.06 7.03 24.05
CA GLU A 145 -24.83 6.47 22.93
C GLU A 145 -25.73 5.32 23.38
N LYS A 146 -25.22 4.44 24.24
CA LYS A 146 -25.99 3.36 24.84
C LYS A 146 -27.18 3.91 25.63
N ALA A 147 -26.97 4.95 26.43
CA ALA A 147 -28.04 5.57 27.20
C ALA A 147 -29.12 6.18 26.28
N ASP A 148 -28.72 6.87 25.21
CA ASP A 148 -29.66 7.43 24.22
C ASP A 148 -30.47 6.33 23.51
N ILE A 149 -29.80 5.27 23.03
CA ILE A 149 -30.46 4.14 22.36
C ILE A 149 -31.45 3.44 23.31
N LEU A 150 -31.07 3.26 24.58
CA LEU A 150 -31.97 2.67 25.57
C LEU A 150 -33.16 3.57 25.87
N GLY A 151 -32.98 4.88 26.01
CA GLY A 151 -34.08 5.84 26.19
C GLY A 151 -35.04 5.84 25.01
N ARG A 152 -34.51 5.83 23.78
CA ARG A 152 -35.32 5.69 22.55
C ARG A 152 -36.05 4.36 22.52
N LEU A 153 -35.40 3.26 22.88
CA LEU A 153 -36.03 1.94 22.95
C LEU A 153 -37.15 1.88 23.98
N GLU A 154 -36.98 2.51 25.14
CA GLU A 154 -38.02 2.61 26.18
C GLU A 154 -39.22 3.40 25.69
N SER A 155 -39.01 4.54 25.03
CA SER A 155 -40.11 5.33 24.43
C SER A 155 -40.91 4.52 23.40
N LEU A 156 -40.22 3.76 22.54
CA LEU A 156 -40.85 2.88 21.56
C LEU A 156 -41.59 1.71 22.23
N ARG A 157 -41.07 1.20 23.35
CA ARG A 157 -41.71 0.14 24.15
C ARG A 157 -42.93 0.63 24.92
N ALA A 158 -42.95 1.89 25.34
CA ALA A 158 -44.06 2.52 26.06
C ALA A 158 -45.23 2.92 25.15
N GLY A 159 -44.97 3.09 23.85
CA GLY A 159 -46.01 3.32 22.85
C GLY A 159 -47.03 2.18 22.78
N LYS A 160 -48.28 2.49 22.40
CA LYS A 160 -49.38 1.51 22.23
C LYS A 160 -49.19 0.55 21.05
N ALA A 161 -48.10 0.66 20.30
CA ALA A 161 -47.83 -0.18 19.13
C ALA A 161 -47.49 -1.61 19.56
N LYS A 162 -48.21 -2.59 19.00
CA LYS A 162 -47.91 -4.01 19.24
C LYS A 162 -46.51 -4.33 18.69
N LYS A 163 -45.66 -4.90 19.53
CA LYS A 163 -44.33 -5.38 19.13
C LYS A 163 -44.53 -6.59 18.22
N VAL A 164 -44.18 -6.45 16.95
CA VAL A 164 -44.25 -7.53 15.96
C VAL A 164 -42.84 -7.85 15.53
N THR A 165 -42.44 -9.10 15.75
CA THR A 165 -41.15 -9.61 15.27
C THR A 165 -41.16 -9.75 13.75
N LYS A 166 -39.98 -9.74 13.13
CA LYS A 166 -39.86 -9.98 11.69
C LYS A 166 -40.53 -11.30 11.29
N ARG A 167 -40.35 -12.35 12.09
CA ARG A 167 -40.96 -13.66 11.86
C ARG A 167 -42.49 -13.62 11.82
N GLU A 168 -43.12 -12.99 12.81
CA GLU A 168 -44.59 -12.86 12.86
C GLU A 168 -45.12 -12.06 11.67
N ARG A 169 -44.40 -11.01 11.26
CA ARG A 169 -44.73 -10.24 10.05
C ARG A 169 -44.68 -11.12 8.80
N ASP A 170 -43.60 -11.88 8.64
CA ASP A 170 -43.40 -12.76 7.47
C ASP A 170 -44.43 -13.90 7.45
N GLU A 171 -44.88 -14.39 8.60
CA GLU A 171 -45.97 -15.38 8.70
C GLU A 171 -47.33 -14.78 8.27
N VAL A 172 -47.65 -13.56 8.73
CA VAL A 172 -48.88 -12.87 8.33
C VAL A 172 -48.86 -12.51 6.84
N GLU A 173 -47.73 -12.04 6.31
CA GLU A 173 -47.58 -11.70 4.89
C GLU A 173 -47.77 -12.94 4.00
N ARG A 174 -47.17 -14.07 4.38
CA ARG A 174 -47.39 -15.36 3.67
C ARG A 174 -48.84 -15.81 3.72
N ALA A 175 -49.51 -15.67 4.87
CA ALA A 175 -50.92 -16.00 5.00
C ALA A 175 -51.77 -15.08 4.12
N TRP A 176 -51.51 -13.77 4.14
CA TRP A 176 -52.22 -12.79 3.33
C TRP A 176 -52.05 -13.06 1.83
N GLU A 177 -50.83 -13.34 1.37
CA GLU A 177 -50.60 -13.75 -0.03
C GLU A 177 -51.35 -15.02 -0.41
N LYS A 178 -51.31 -16.05 0.44
CA LYS A 178 -51.98 -17.33 0.20
C LYS A 178 -53.49 -17.12 0.05
N TRP A 179 -54.10 -16.45 1.02
CA TRP A 179 -55.55 -16.20 1.00
C TRP A 179 -55.95 -15.23 -0.11
N GLY A 180 -55.14 -14.22 -0.42
CA GLY A 180 -55.34 -13.33 -1.56
C GLY A 180 -55.33 -14.07 -2.90
N LYS A 181 -54.38 -15.00 -3.10
CA LYS A 181 -54.34 -15.87 -4.29
C LYS A 181 -55.60 -16.73 -4.40
N ILE A 182 -56.07 -17.31 -3.28
CA ILE A 182 -57.28 -18.13 -3.25
C ILE A 182 -58.52 -17.29 -3.56
N ALA A 183 -58.67 -16.11 -2.94
CA ALA A 183 -59.79 -15.21 -3.17
C ALA A 183 -59.88 -14.79 -4.64
N ARG A 184 -58.76 -14.41 -5.27
CA ARG A 184 -58.71 -14.07 -6.70
C ARG A 184 -59.12 -15.25 -7.59
N LYS A 185 -58.66 -16.47 -7.29
CA LYS A 185 -59.06 -17.68 -8.02
C LYS A 185 -60.56 -17.97 -7.89
N ARG A 186 -61.10 -17.85 -6.67
CA ARG A 186 -62.54 -18.04 -6.41
C ARG A 186 -63.39 -16.99 -7.13
N GLN A 187 -62.96 -15.74 -7.12
CA GLN A 187 -63.62 -14.67 -7.87
C GLN A 187 -63.61 -14.95 -9.37
N LYS A 188 -62.48 -15.42 -9.91
CA LYS A 188 -62.39 -15.81 -11.33
C LYS A 188 -63.33 -16.96 -11.66
N LEU A 189 -63.31 -18.03 -10.87
CA LEU A 189 -64.19 -19.18 -11.06
C LEU A 189 -65.67 -18.79 -10.98
N SER A 190 -66.04 -17.94 -10.01
CA SER A 190 -67.41 -17.44 -9.88
C SER A 190 -67.86 -16.67 -11.13
N LYS A 191 -66.99 -15.84 -11.72
CA LYS A 191 -67.26 -15.15 -12.99
C LYS A 191 -67.41 -16.14 -14.15
N GLU A 192 -66.46 -17.06 -14.31
CA GLU A 192 -66.48 -18.08 -15.38
C GLU A 192 -67.74 -18.96 -15.31
N VAL A 193 -68.15 -19.39 -14.11
CA VAL A 193 -69.38 -20.16 -13.91
C VAL A 193 -70.62 -19.33 -14.23
N TRP A 194 -70.65 -18.06 -13.81
CA TRP A 194 -71.77 -17.18 -14.15
C TRP A 194 -71.87 -16.92 -15.66
N GLU A 195 -70.74 -16.69 -16.35
CA GLU A 195 -70.69 -16.53 -17.81
C GLU A 195 -71.23 -17.77 -18.53
N TYR A 196 -70.91 -18.98 -18.03
CA TYR A 196 -71.46 -20.21 -18.56
C TYR A 196 -72.98 -20.32 -18.36
N VAL A 197 -73.47 -20.03 -17.14
CA VAL A 197 -74.91 -20.01 -16.85
C VAL A 197 -75.62 -18.98 -17.73
N ASP A 198 -75.06 -17.78 -17.87
CA ASP A 198 -75.60 -16.71 -18.70
C ASP A 198 -75.74 -17.13 -20.16
N THR A 199 -74.73 -17.82 -20.70
CA THR A 199 -74.75 -18.41 -22.05
C THR A 199 -75.85 -19.47 -22.19
N CYS A 200 -76.00 -20.37 -21.21
CA CYS A 200 -77.08 -21.36 -21.23
C CYS A 200 -78.47 -20.73 -21.14
N LEU A 201 -78.61 -19.62 -20.40
CA LEU A 201 -79.87 -18.87 -20.30
C LEU A 201 -80.18 -18.12 -21.60
N ASP A 202 -79.16 -17.65 -22.34
CA ASP A 202 -79.33 -17.11 -23.70
C ASP A 202 -79.83 -18.19 -24.67
N ASP A 203 -79.20 -19.37 -24.66
CA ASP A 203 -79.59 -20.50 -25.51
C ASP A 203 -81.02 -21.00 -25.21
N ALA A 204 -81.47 -20.86 -23.96
CA ALA A 204 -82.83 -21.16 -23.53
C ALA A 204 -83.87 -20.06 -23.86
N GLY A 205 -83.44 -18.94 -24.46
CA GLY A 205 -84.31 -17.83 -24.86
C GLY A 205 -84.85 -17.00 -23.69
N GLN A 206 -84.13 -16.93 -22.56
CA GLN A 206 -84.57 -16.14 -21.39
C GLN A 206 -84.24 -14.66 -21.54
N ASP A 207 -85.20 -13.81 -21.15
CA ASP A 207 -85.04 -12.36 -21.17
C ASP A 207 -84.19 -11.84 -20.00
N ARG A 208 -83.69 -10.61 -20.13
CA ARG A 208 -82.77 -9.98 -19.17
C ARG A 208 -83.29 -9.93 -17.73
N GLU A 209 -84.59 -9.78 -17.54
CA GLU A 209 -85.24 -9.73 -16.21
C GLU A 209 -85.25 -11.11 -15.54
N GLN A 210 -85.40 -12.19 -16.31
CA GLN A 210 -85.35 -13.56 -15.82
C GLN A 210 -83.91 -13.95 -15.42
N LYS A 211 -82.93 -13.54 -16.22
CA LYS A 211 -81.49 -13.70 -15.89
C LYS A 211 -81.10 -12.98 -14.60
N ALA A 212 -81.58 -11.75 -14.41
CA ALA A 212 -81.37 -11.00 -13.17
C ALA A 212 -82.02 -11.70 -11.97
N GLY A 213 -83.24 -12.23 -12.11
CA GLY A 213 -83.89 -12.99 -11.04
C GLY A 213 -83.14 -14.27 -10.67
N VAL A 214 -82.55 -14.98 -11.64
CA VAL A 214 -81.70 -16.16 -11.36
C VAL A 214 -80.42 -15.75 -10.62
N ARG A 215 -79.79 -14.63 -11.03
CA ARG A 215 -78.58 -14.09 -10.38
C ARG A 215 -78.84 -13.70 -8.91
N GLU A 216 -79.95 -13.03 -8.67
CA GLU A 216 -80.41 -12.64 -7.33
C GLU A 216 -80.75 -13.87 -6.48
N SER A 217 -81.43 -14.87 -7.04
CA SER A 217 -81.75 -16.13 -6.33
C SER A 217 -80.51 -16.93 -5.91
N LEU A 218 -79.40 -16.76 -6.63
CA LEU A 218 -78.09 -17.36 -6.31
C LEU A 218 -77.25 -16.49 -5.36
N GLY A 219 -77.76 -15.33 -4.93
CA GLY A 219 -77.09 -14.41 -4.02
C GLY A 219 -75.81 -13.79 -4.61
N LEU A 220 -75.76 -13.60 -5.93
CA LEU A 220 -74.59 -13.07 -6.64
C LEU A 220 -74.62 -11.54 -6.84
N ASP A 221 -75.63 -10.87 -6.28
CA ASP A 221 -75.89 -9.43 -6.39
C ASP A 221 -75.76 -8.67 -5.05
N GLU A 222 -75.29 -9.33 -3.98
CA GLU A 222 -74.83 -8.67 -2.73
C GLU A 222 -73.31 -8.41 -2.71
#